data_AF-A0A1F3C992-F1
#
_entry.id   AF-A0A1F3C992-F1
#
_cell.length_a   1.000
_cell.length_b   1.000
_cell.length_c   1.000
_cell.angle_alpha   90.00
_cell.angle_beta   90.00
_cell.angle_gamma   90.00
#
_symmetry.space_group_name_H-M   'P 1'
#
loop_
_entity.id
_entity.type
_entity.pdbx_description
1 polymer ?
#
loop_
_entity_poly.entity_id
_entity_poly.type
_entity_poly.pdbx_seq_one_letter_code
_entity_poly.pdbx_strand_id
1 'polypeptide(L)'
;MIETKFDIKNIGTIEFDIKTQFHTLKHFISIDNKYKNLLISESLYTEEEILNQFNEVGSKFSEKFAKNPFELIIKLIQHIENKNIHFNWTNNRCEIKCEFNNPDYPDGIGFDCLLAKNELSEIEKSQITQIERSSALVYILNKKPHKTLKFNIILNQTKTNIKIISIFPGIYAPVLPNIEIQNKIQYSESSLFWKNYVFLFDEFKNRD
;
A
#
# COMPACT_ATOMS: atom_id res chain seq x y z
N MET A 1 -10.41 -15.77 22.77
CA MET A 1 -9.54 -15.42 21.62
C MET A 1 -8.17 -15.97 21.94
N ILE A 2 -7.66 -16.88 21.12
CA ILE A 2 -6.30 -17.41 21.27
C ILE A 2 -5.40 -16.48 20.46
N GLU A 3 -4.64 -15.64 21.16
CA GLU A 3 -3.58 -14.83 20.55
C GLU A 3 -2.37 -15.73 20.32
N THR A 4 -2.16 -16.15 19.08
CA THR A 4 -0.97 -16.92 18.70
C THR A 4 0.14 -15.94 18.33
N LYS A 5 1.13 -15.75 19.22
CA LYS A 5 2.34 -14.98 18.93
C LYS A 5 3.20 -15.75 17.95
N PHE A 6 3.34 -15.25 16.73
CA PHE A 6 4.25 -15.83 15.73
C PHE A 6 5.55 -15.02 15.66
N ASP A 7 6.67 -15.74 15.62
CA ASP A 7 8.01 -15.21 15.37
C ASP A 7 8.32 -15.38 13.88
N ILE A 8 8.91 -14.37 13.27
CA ILE A 8 9.13 -14.28 11.82
C ILE A 8 10.13 -15.32 11.33
N LYS A 9 11.01 -15.77 12.23
CA LYS A 9 11.93 -16.89 12.01
C LYS A 9 11.23 -18.23 11.73
N ASN A 10 9.95 -18.35 12.08
CA ASN A 10 9.11 -19.54 11.86
C ASN A 10 8.05 -19.34 10.77
N ILE A 11 8.12 -18.24 10.01
CA ILE A 11 7.29 -18.09 8.82
C ILE A 11 7.87 -19.06 7.78
N GLY A 12 7.05 -19.97 7.26
CA GLY A 12 7.38 -20.70 6.02
C GLY A 12 7.69 -19.72 4.88
N THR A 13 8.01 -20.20 3.68
CA THR A 13 8.29 -19.33 2.54
C THR A 13 7.21 -18.24 2.36
N ILE A 14 7.56 -16.95 2.56
CA ILE A 14 6.66 -15.82 2.25
C ILE A 14 6.54 -15.75 0.74
N GLU A 15 5.33 -16.00 0.24
CA GLU A 15 5.05 -15.93 -1.19
C GLU A 15 4.72 -14.50 -1.60
N PHE A 16 5.46 -14.02 -2.59
CA PHE A 16 5.17 -12.77 -3.28
C PHE A 16 5.19 -13.03 -4.78
N ASP A 17 4.11 -13.59 -5.30
CA ASP A 17 4.02 -13.98 -6.71
C ASP A 17 3.95 -12.78 -7.67
N ILE A 18 4.18 -13.03 -8.96
CA ILE A 18 4.23 -11.98 -9.99
C ILE A 18 2.92 -11.18 -10.09
N LYS A 19 1.77 -11.80 -9.82
CA LYS A 19 0.46 -11.13 -9.85
C LYS A 19 0.33 -10.16 -8.68
N THR A 20 0.70 -10.55 -7.47
CA THR A 20 0.71 -9.66 -6.30
C THR A 20 1.75 -8.56 -6.46
N GLN A 21 2.92 -8.87 -7.03
CA GLN A 21 3.92 -7.85 -7.33
C GLN A 21 3.39 -6.82 -8.33
N PHE A 22 2.74 -7.27 -9.42
CA PHE A 22 2.06 -6.39 -10.37
C PHE A 22 1.00 -5.51 -9.70
N HIS A 23 0.13 -6.09 -8.85
CA HIS A 23 -0.84 -5.31 -8.07
C HIS A 23 -0.21 -4.31 -7.09
N THR A 24 1.04 -4.53 -6.68
CA THR A 24 1.78 -3.63 -5.79
C THR A 24 2.34 -2.42 -6.54
N LEU A 25 2.45 -2.49 -7.89
CA LEU A 25 2.94 -1.38 -8.72
C LEU A 25 2.12 -0.10 -8.60
N LYS A 26 0.84 -0.20 -8.23
CA LYS A 26 0.02 0.97 -7.89
C LYS A 26 0.56 1.78 -6.71
N HIS A 27 1.52 1.26 -5.96
CA HIS A 27 2.22 1.96 -4.90
C HIS A 27 3.64 2.37 -5.31
N PHE A 28 3.96 2.36 -6.60
CA PHE A 28 5.22 2.86 -7.15
C PHE A 28 4.97 4.06 -8.07
N ILE A 29 5.95 4.95 -8.15
CA ILE A 29 5.99 6.03 -9.15
C ILE A 29 6.48 5.48 -10.48
N SER A 30 7.53 4.69 -10.45
CA SER A 30 8.07 3.93 -11.57
C SER A 30 8.78 2.67 -11.05
N ILE A 31 9.25 1.85 -11.98
CA ILE A 31 10.12 0.70 -11.70
C ILE A 31 11.34 0.72 -12.61
N ASP A 32 12.43 0.08 -12.20
CA ASP A 32 13.60 -0.07 -13.07
C ASP A 32 13.33 -0.96 -14.30
N ASN A 33 14.04 -0.68 -15.39
CA ASN A 33 13.86 -1.37 -16.67
C ASN A 33 14.13 -2.88 -16.60
N LYS A 34 15.03 -3.33 -15.72
CA LYS A 34 15.32 -4.76 -15.58
C LYS A 34 14.10 -5.48 -15.01
N TYR A 35 13.47 -4.91 -14.00
CA TYR A 35 12.25 -5.47 -13.44
C TYR A 35 11.04 -5.36 -14.38
N LYS A 36 10.90 -4.25 -15.11
CA LYS A 36 9.88 -4.10 -16.15
C LYS A 36 9.99 -5.20 -17.22
N ASN A 37 11.21 -5.47 -17.70
CA ASN A 37 11.45 -6.53 -18.69
C ASN A 37 11.12 -7.92 -18.13
N LEU A 38 11.43 -8.17 -16.84
CA LEU A 38 11.05 -9.41 -16.16
C LEU A 38 9.54 -9.59 -16.11
N LEU A 39 8.78 -8.54 -15.80
CA LEU A 39 7.31 -8.62 -15.81
C LEU A 39 6.80 -8.98 -17.20
N ILE A 40 7.32 -8.33 -18.25
CA ILE A 40 6.90 -8.60 -19.62
C ILE A 40 7.29 -10.02 -20.07
N SER A 41 8.44 -10.55 -19.66
CA SER A 41 8.91 -11.87 -20.07
C SER A 41 8.25 -13.03 -19.31
N GLU A 42 7.94 -12.83 -18.03
CA GLU A 42 7.45 -13.88 -17.13
C GLU A 42 5.93 -13.83 -16.90
N SER A 43 5.21 -12.94 -17.60
CA SER A 43 3.77 -12.79 -17.46
C SER A 43 3.10 -12.43 -18.80
N LEU A 44 1.80 -12.17 -18.76
CA LEU A 44 1.03 -11.68 -19.91
C LEU A 44 0.79 -10.17 -19.87
N TYR A 45 1.47 -9.44 -18.96
CA TYR A 45 1.27 -8.01 -18.80
C TYR A 45 1.93 -7.22 -19.92
N THR A 46 1.17 -6.31 -20.51
CA THR A 46 1.66 -5.35 -21.50
C THR A 46 2.34 -4.15 -20.82
N GLU A 47 3.14 -3.41 -21.58
CA GLU A 47 3.73 -2.16 -21.10
C GLU A 47 2.65 -1.14 -20.69
N GLU A 48 1.55 -1.05 -21.44
CA GLU A 48 0.43 -0.19 -21.11
C GLU A 48 -0.22 -0.58 -19.78
N GLU A 49 -0.44 -1.88 -19.53
CA GLU A 49 -0.99 -2.36 -18.26
C GLU A 49 -0.09 -2.04 -17.06
N ILE A 50 1.23 -2.14 -17.24
CA ILE A 50 2.22 -1.76 -16.23
C ILE A 50 2.14 -0.25 -15.95
N LEU A 51 2.11 0.58 -16.99
CA LEU A 51 1.99 2.04 -16.85
C LEU A 51 0.68 2.44 -16.15
N ASN A 52 -0.41 1.77 -16.49
CA ASN A 52 -1.72 1.99 -15.88
C ASN A 52 -1.73 1.71 -14.37
N GLN A 53 -0.90 0.78 -13.87
CA GLN A 53 -0.75 0.59 -12.42
C GLN A 53 -0.22 1.86 -11.75
N PHE A 54 0.79 2.53 -12.32
CA PHE A 54 1.41 3.72 -11.71
C PHE A 54 0.45 4.91 -11.61
N ASN A 55 -0.50 5.02 -12.55
CA ASN A 55 -1.44 6.12 -12.63
C ASN A 55 -2.54 6.09 -11.55
N GLU A 56 -2.69 4.97 -10.83
CA GLU A 56 -3.69 4.87 -9.78
C GLU A 56 -3.36 5.82 -8.61
N VAL A 57 -4.32 6.67 -8.22
CA VAL A 57 -4.14 7.60 -7.09
C VAL A 57 -3.94 6.83 -5.79
N GLY A 58 -2.93 7.18 -5.02
CA GLY A 58 -2.67 6.54 -3.73
C GLY A 58 -1.25 6.76 -3.26
N SER A 59 -0.96 6.31 -2.04
CA SER A 59 0.37 6.42 -1.43
C SER A 59 1.40 5.64 -2.23
N LYS A 60 2.57 6.25 -2.47
CA LYS A 60 3.63 5.72 -3.35
C LYS A 60 4.96 5.63 -2.62
N PHE A 61 5.71 4.56 -2.84
CA PHE A 61 7.09 4.45 -2.39
C PHE A 61 7.98 5.40 -3.20
N SER A 62 9.03 5.89 -2.57
CA SER A 62 10.05 6.68 -3.23
C SER A 62 10.96 5.75 -4.05
N GLU A 63 11.30 6.14 -5.27
CA GLU A 63 12.27 5.42 -6.11
C GLU A 63 13.67 5.36 -5.46
N LYS A 64 13.98 6.32 -4.58
CA LYS A 64 15.20 6.28 -3.77
C LYS A 64 15.15 5.17 -2.70
N PHE A 65 13.95 4.82 -2.24
CA PHE A 65 13.75 3.79 -1.21
C PHE A 65 13.69 2.39 -1.82
N ALA A 66 12.94 2.17 -2.89
CA ALA A 66 12.90 0.89 -3.61
C ALA A 66 12.57 1.12 -5.08
N LYS A 67 13.30 0.44 -5.98
CA LYS A 67 13.13 0.56 -7.43
C LYS A 67 12.13 -0.44 -8.00
N ASN A 68 11.81 -1.49 -7.25
CA ASN A 68 10.85 -2.51 -7.66
C ASN A 68 10.30 -3.27 -6.44
N PRO A 69 9.21 -4.05 -6.61
CA PRO A 69 8.64 -4.88 -5.55
C PRO A 69 9.61 -5.86 -4.88
N PHE A 70 10.57 -6.45 -5.61
CA PHE A 70 11.54 -7.38 -5.01
C PHE A 70 12.48 -6.67 -4.03
N GLU A 71 13.06 -5.54 -4.44
CA GLU A 71 13.91 -4.73 -3.57
C GLU A 71 13.13 -4.26 -2.34
N LEU A 72 11.88 -3.82 -2.55
CA LEU A 72 10.99 -3.38 -1.49
C LEU A 72 10.80 -4.48 -0.44
N ILE A 73 10.39 -5.68 -0.83
CA ILE A 73 10.08 -6.73 0.15
C ILE A 73 11.32 -7.17 0.94
N ILE A 74 12.50 -7.22 0.31
CA ILE A 74 13.76 -7.55 0.99
C ILE A 74 14.05 -6.52 2.09
N LYS A 75 13.95 -5.22 1.76
CA LYS A 75 14.17 -4.13 2.73
C LYS A 75 13.18 -4.17 3.89
N LEU A 76 11.91 -4.41 3.60
CA LEU A 76 10.87 -4.46 4.64
C LEU A 76 11.04 -5.67 5.56
N ILE A 77 11.30 -6.87 5.01
CA ILE A 77 11.55 -8.08 5.82
C ILE A 77 12.77 -7.88 6.72
N GLN A 78 13.88 -7.38 6.18
CA GLN A 78 15.08 -7.09 6.97
C GLN A 78 14.80 -6.12 8.11
N HIS A 79 14.06 -5.03 7.86
CA HIS A 79 13.68 -4.06 8.90
C HIS A 79 12.86 -4.72 10.00
N ILE A 80 11.86 -5.50 9.61
CA ILE A 80 10.96 -6.18 10.51
C ILE A 80 11.75 -7.18 11.40
N GLU A 81 12.63 -7.99 10.80
CA GLU A 81 13.47 -8.97 11.50
C GLU A 81 14.39 -8.27 12.51
N ASN A 82 15.06 -7.19 12.09
CA ASN A 82 15.96 -6.42 12.95
C ASN A 82 15.25 -5.80 14.17
N LYS A 83 13.96 -5.50 14.04
CA LYS A 83 13.14 -4.92 15.10
C LYS A 83 12.43 -5.97 15.97
N ASN A 84 12.56 -7.27 15.65
CA ASN A 84 11.85 -8.38 16.32
C ASN A 84 10.34 -8.10 16.47
N ILE A 85 9.70 -7.59 15.42
CA ILE A 85 8.29 -7.20 15.49
C ILE A 85 7.43 -8.46 15.49
N HIS A 86 6.57 -8.60 16.50
CA HIS A 86 5.58 -9.67 16.56
C HIS A 86 4.29 -9.25 15.90
N PHE A 87 3.62 -10.21 15.25
CA PHE A 87 2.39 -9.96 14.51
C PHE A 87 1.23 -10.79 15.00
N ASN A 88 0.05 -10.17 14.95
CA ASN A 88 -1.21 -10.80 15.30
C ASN A 88 -1.93 -11.29 14.04
N TRP A 89 -2.44 -12.51 14.12
CA TRP A 89 -3.25 -13.14 13.09
C TRP A 89 -4.71 -13.18 13.51
N THR A 90 -5.59 -12.76 12.62
CA THR A 90 -7.04 -12.83 12.79
C THR A 90 -7.66 -13.44 11.55
N ASN A 91 -8.32 -14.60 11.68
CA ASN A 91 -8.97 -15.31 10.57
C ASN A 91 -8.06 -15.49 9.35
N ASN A 92 -6.84 -15.98 9.55
CA ASN A 92 -5.79 -16.15 8.53
C ASN A 92 -5.26 -14.85 7.90
N ARG A 93 -5.67 -13.68 8.37
CA ARG A 93 -5.16 -12.39 7.90
C ARG A 93 -4.23 -11.79 8.94
N CYS A 94 -3.15 -11.18 8.49
CA CYS A 94 -2.27 -10.39 9.33
C CYS A 94 -2.00 -9.02 8.69
N GLU A 95 -2.04 -7.99 9.51
CA GLU A 95 -1.79 -6.61 9.10
C GLU A 95 -0.57 -6.09 9.85
N ILE A 96 0.54 -5.97 9.13
CA ILE A 96 1.79 -5.44 9.64
C ILE A 96 1.77 -3.93 9.41
N LYS A 97 1.91 -3.14 10.48
CA LYS A 97 1.94 -1.67 10.44
C LYS A 97 3.23 -1.25 11.12
N CYS A 98 4.15 -0.66 10.37
CA CYS A 98 5.50 -0.40 10.84
C CYS A 98 6.00 0.96 10.37
N GLU A 99 7.05 1.44 11.01
CA GLU A 99 7.70 2.70 10.69
C GLU A 99 9.22 2.54 10.73
N PHE A 100 9.90 3.21 9.81
CA PHE A 100 11.35 3.36 9.82
C PHE A 100 11.80 4.49 10.73
N ASN A 101 13.02 4.39 11.24
CA ASN A 101 13.63 5.49 11.98
C ASN A 101 14.00 6.62 11.00
N ASN A 102 13.68 7.87 11.36
CA ASN A 102 13.95 9.05 10.52
C ASN A 102 15.43 9.22 10.10
N PRO A 103 16.44 9.01 10.97
CA PRO A 103 17.85 9.20 10.59
C PRO A 103 18.31 8.33 9.40
N ASP A 104 17.73 7.15 9.21
CA ASP A 104 18.10 6.23 8.13
C ASP A 104 17.47 6.66 6.79
N TYR A 105 16.38 7.43 6.85
CA TYR A 105 15.58 7.86 5.70
C TYR A 105 15.11 9.31 5.86
N PRO A 106 16.03 10.31 5.81
CA PRO A 106 15.69 11.72 6.03
C PRO A 106 14.69 12.28 5.00
N ASP A 107 14.60 11.64 3.84
CA ASP A 107 13.63 11.98 2.79
C ASP A 107 12.31 11.18 2.86
N GLY A 108 12.16 10.33 3.88
CA GLY A 108 11.08 9.35 3.96
C GLY A 108 11.32 8.14 3.04
N ILE A 109 10.50 7.11 3.22
CA ILE A 109 10.46 5.91 2.36
C ILE A 109 9.49 6.08 1.18
N GLY A 110 8.68 7.13 1.21
CA GLY A 110 7.65 7.38 0.22
C GLY A 110 6.76 8.56 0.59
N PHE A 111 5.59 8.57 -0.01
CA PHE A 111 4.59 9.61 0.13
C PHE A 111 3.27 9.00 0.61
N ASP A 112 2.73 9.58 1.68
CA ASP A 112 1.38 9.34 2.13
C ASP A 112 0.42 10.27 1.41
N CYS A 113 -0.47 9.67 0.63
CA CYS A 113 -1.49 10.37 -0.13
C CYS A 113 -2.83 10.36 0.59
N LEU A 114 -2.90 10.06 1.89
CA LEU A 114 -4.13 10.14 2.66
C LEU A 114 -4.06 11.22 3.73
N LEU A 115 -5.17 11.93 3.92
CA LEU A 115 -5.32 12.91 4.98
C LEU A 115 -6.73 12.82 5.57
N ALA A 116 -6.85 12.86 6.89
CA ALA A 116 -8.15 12.85 7.51
C ALA A 116 -8.83 14.22 7.31
N LYS A 117 -10.13 14.22 7.02
CA LYS A 117 -10.89 15.45 6.73
C LYS A 117 -10.91 16.43 7.90
N ASN A 118 -10.76 15.95 9.14
CA ASN A 118 -10.69 16.80 10.32
C ASN A 118 -9.34 17.55 10.45
N GLU A 119 -8.31 17.14 9.71
CA GLU A 119 -7.02 17.84 9.63
C GLU A 119 -7.00 18.92 8.55
N LEU A 120 -8.05 19.01 7.72
CA LEU A 120 -8.19 20.01 6.67
C LEU A 120 -8.75 21.31 7.21
N SER A 121 -8.25 22.42 6.68
CA SER A 121 -8.90 23.74 6.82
C SER A 121 -10.25 23.77 6.09
N GLU A 122 -11.11 24.73 6.46
CA GLU A 122 -12.41 24.91 5.79
C GLU A 122 -12.26 25.21 4.29
N ILE A 123 -11.20 25.92 3.90
CA ILE A 123 -10.88 26.21 2.50
C ILE A 123 -10.58 24.91 1.76
N GLU A 124 -9.73 24.06 2.30
CA GLU A 124 -9.39 22.77 1.68
C GLU A 124 -10.61 21.84 1.62
N LYS A 125 -11.46 21.83 2.64
CA LYS A 125 -12.71 21.04 2.62
C LYS A 125 -13.63 21.44 1.48
N SER A 126 -13.72 22.74 1.14
CA SER A 126 -14.51 23.23 0.01
C SER A 126 -13.97 22.84 -1.37
N GLN A 127 -12.72 22.40 -1.45
CA GLN A 127 -12.04 21.99 -2.69
C GLN A 127 -12.07 20.47 -2.91
N ILE A 128 -12.61 19.71 -1.95
CA ILE A 128 -12.73 18.25 -2.08
C ILE A 128 -13.68 17.92 -3.22
N THR A 129 -13.24 17.06 -4.14
CA THR A 129 -14.08 16.47 -5.19
C THR A 129 -14.19 14.96 -4.98
N GLN A 130 -15.04 14.30 -5.78
CA GLN A 130 -15.23 12.86 -5.75
C GLN A 130 -14.89 12.25 -7.09
N ILE A 131 -14.28 11.06 -7.07
CA ILE A 131 -14.09 10.22 -8.24
C ILE A 131 -14.54 8.80 -7.93
N GLU A 132 -14.94 8.05 -8.96
CA GLU A 132 -15.18 6.63 -8.83
C GLU A 132 -13.86 5.86 -8.99
N ARG A 133 -13.60 4.92 -8.07
CA ARG A 133 -12.44 4.02 -8.11
C ARG A 133 -12.88 2.64 -7.65
N SER A 134 -12.70 1.63 -8.50
CA SER A 134 -13.05 0.24 -8.20
C SER A 134 -14.49 0.10 -7.68
N SER A 135 -15.43 0.81 -8.31
CA SER A 135 -16.85 0.87 -7.94
C SER A 135 -17.16 1.51 -6.58
N ALA A 136 -16.21 2.25 -6.01
CA ALA A 136 -16.38 3.05 -4.80
C ALA A 136 -16.17 4.53 -5.08
N LEU A 137 -17.00 5.40 -4.48
CA LEU A 137 -16.77 6.84 -4.48
C LEU A 137 -15.68 7.18 -3.46
N VAL A 138 -14.61 7.81 -3.92
CA VAL A 138 -13.51 8.29 -3.08
C VAL A 138 -13.39 9.80 -3.18
N TYR A 139 -12.99 10.42 -2.08
CA TYR A 139 -12.76 11.86 -2.03
C TYR A 139 -11.32 12.18 -2.40
N ILE A 140 -11.11 13.21 -3.21
CA ILE A 140 -9.80 13.68 -3.62
C ILE A 140 -9.64 15.17 -3.33
N LEU A 141 -8.40 15.61 -3.11
CA LEU A 141 -8.01 16.99 -2.91
C LEU A 141 -6.72 17.25 -3.68
N ASN A 142 -6.68 18.31 -4.49
CA ASN A 142 -5.46 18.75 -5.16
C ASN A 142 -4.52 19.40 -4.14
N LYS A 143 -3.63 18.60 -3.57
CA LYS A 143 -2.69 18.98 -2.51
C LYS A 143 -1.51 18.01 -2.53
N LYS A 144 -0.32 18.55 -2.30
CA LYS A 144 0.92 17.77 -2.27
C LYS A 144 0.88 16.69 -1.18
N PRO A 145 1.16 15.42 -1.51
CA PRO A 145 1.31 14.34 -0.53
C PRO A 145 2.41 14.58 0.50
N HIS A 146 2.28 13.97 1.68
CA HIS A 146 3.25 14.10 2.77
C HIS A 146 4.34 13.04 2.64
N LYS A 147 5.60 13.36 2.99
CA LYS A 147 6.62 12.33 3.16
C LYS A 147 6.22 11.39 4.29
N THR A 148 6.52 10.10 4.17
CA THR A 148 6.21 9.12 5.21
C THR A 148 7.36 8.15 5.45
N LEU A 149 7.47 7.69 6.70
CA LEU A 149 8.33 6.60 7.14
C LEU A 149 7.53 5.32 7.42
N LYS A 150 6.20 5.40 7.31
CA LYS A 150 5.27 4.31 7.62
C LYS A 150 5.07 3.42 6.42
N PHE A 151 4.97 2.13 6.66
CA PHE A 151 4.57 1.15 5.68
C PHE A 151 3.65 0.11 6.29
N ASN A 152 2.91 -0.55 5.40
CA ASN A 152 1.96 -1.58 5.75
C ASN A 152 2.19 -2.80 4.86
N ILE A 153 2.12 -4.00 5.44
CA ILE A 153 2.10 -5.27 4.71
C ILE A 153 0.86 -6.03 5.13
N ILE A 154 0.11 -6.52 4.15
CA ILE A 154 -1.05 -7.37 4.35
C ILE A 154 -0.67 -8.78 3.97
N LEU A 155 -0.81 -9.70 4.91
CA LEU A 155 -0.52 -11.10 4.73
C LEU A 155 -1.81 -11.92 4.86
N ASN A 156 -1.85 -13.03 4.12
CA ASN A 156 -2.85 -14.06 4.27
C ASN A 156 -2.18 -15.42 4.41
N GLN A 157 -2.59 -16.19 5.40
CA GLN A 157 -2.09 -17.53 5.67
C GLN A 157 -2.99 -18.56 4.99
N THR A 158 -2.37 -19.48 4.27
CA THR A 158 -3.00 -20.73 3.83
C THR A 158 -2.53 -21.87 4.75
N LYS A 159 -2.98 -23.11 4.51
CA LYS A 159 -2.55 -24.26 5.31
C LYS A 159 -1.03 -24.48 5.30
N THR A 160 -0.35 -24.07 4.24
CA THR A 160 1.08 -24.36 4.03
C THR A 160 1.94 -23.11 3.89
N ASN A 161 1.38 -22.00 3.40
CA ASN A 161 2.16 -20.83 2.99
C ASN A 161 1.59 -19.54 3.57
N ILE A 162 2.44 -18.52 3.69
CA ILE A 162 2.03 -17.15 3.98
C ILE A 162 2.22 -16.34 2.71
N LYS A 163 1.15 -15.69 2.25
CA LYS A 163 1.13 -14.92 1.01
C LYS A 163 0.98 -13.44 1.28
N ILE A 164 1.77 -12.62 0.60
CA ILE A 164 1.58 -11.18 0.55
C ILE A 164 0.34 -10.88 -0.29
N ILE A 165 -0.54 -10.03 0.25
CA ILE A 165 -1.73 -9.54 -0.44
C ILE A 165 -1.50 -8.13 -0.97
N SER A 166 -0.85 -7.27 -0.19
CA SER A 166 -0.56 -5.89 -0.57
C SER A 166 0.54 -5.30 0.31
N ILE A 167 1.31 -4.37 -0.25
CA ILE A 167 2.31 -3.57 0.45
C ILE A 167 2.11 -2.12 0.04
N PHE A 168 2.06 -1.19 1.00
CA PHE A 168 1.89 0.23 0.70
C PHE A 168 2.48 1.15 1.78
N PRO A 169 2.98 2.34 1.42
CA PRO A 169 3.47 3.32 2.39
C PRO A 169 2.33 4.19 2.94
N GLY A 170 2.63 4.92 4.01
CA GLY A 170 1.69 5.87 4.63
C GLY A 170 0.86 5.25 5.73
N ILE A 171 -0.19 5.97 6.14
CA ILE A 171 -1.17 5.45 7.09
C ILE A 171 -1.81 4.16 6.57
N TYR A 172 -2.19 3.29 7.50
CA TYR A 172 -2.96 2.11 7.17
C TYR A 172 -4.33 2.50 6.59
N ALA A 173 -4.65 1.98 5.41
CA ALA A 173 -5.95 2.14 4.79
C ALA A 173 -6.58 0.76 4.54
N PRO A 174 -7.85 0.54 4.95
CA PRO A 174 -8.59 -0.65 4.57
C PRO A 174 -8.85 -0.64 3.05
N VAL A 175 -9.20 -1.80 2.50
CA VAL A 175 -9.62 -1.89 1.09
C VAL A 175 -10.81 -0.97 0.81
N LEU A 176 -10.98 -0.56 -0.44
CA LEU A 176 -12.14 0.25 -0.82
C LEU A 176 -13.45 -0.53 -0.55
N PRO A 177 -14.53 0.16 -0.16
CA PRO A 177 -15.78 -0.51 0.18
C PRO A 177 -16.34 -1.23 -1.04
N ASN A 178 -16.51 -2.54 -0.94
CA ASN A 178 -17.07 -3.36 -2.01
C ASN A 178 -17.94 -4.47 -1.40
N ILE A 179 -19.25 -4.42 -1.70
CA ILE A 179 -20.26 -5.29 -1.12
C ILE A 179 -20.17 -6.74 -1.62
N GLU A 180 -19.54 -6.98 -2.77
CA GLU A 180 -19.41 -8.31 -3.37
C GLU A 180 -18.33 -9.16 -2.69
N ILE A 181 -17.29 -8.51 -2.15
CA ILE A 181 -16.11 -9.18 -1.59
C ILE A 181 -15.99 -9.05 -0.07
N GLN A 182 -16.69 -8.10 0.54
CA GLN A 182 -16.60 -7.83 1.98
C GLN A 182 -17.84 -8.29 2.72
N ASN A 183 -17.65 -8.81 3.94
CA ASN A 183 -18.78 -8.98 4.86
C ASN A 183 -19.28 -7.62 5.38
N LYS A 184 -20.46 -7.61 6.01
CA LYS A 184 -21.12 -6.40 6.50
C LYS A 184 -20.25 -5.54 7.43
N ILE A 185 -19.45 -6.17 8.30
CA ILE A 185 -18.60 -5.46 9.26
C ILE A 185 -17.44 -4.79 8.52
N GLN A 186 -16.73 -5.55 7.69
CA GLN A 186 -15.60 -5.06 6.88
C GLN A 186 -16.01 -3.92 5.94
N TYR A 187 -17.17 -4.06 5.28
CA TYR A 187 -17.72 -3.03 4.42
C TYR A 187 -18.02 -1.76 5.20
N SER A 188 -18.64 -1.88 6.38
CA SER A 188 -18.96 -0.74 7.25
C SER A 188 -17.70 -0.03 7.75
N GLU A 189 -16.69 -0.76 8.19
CA GLU A 189 -15.41 -0.20 8.64
C GLU A 189 -14.68 0.52 7.50
N SER A 190 -14.62 -0.10 6.32
CA SER A 190 -14.02 0.49 5.13
C SER A 190 -14.78 1.74 4.72
N SER A 191 -16.12 1.69 4.69
CA SER A 191 -16.96 2.84 4.33
C SER A 191 -16.77 4.01 5.28
N LEU A 192 -16.70 3.73 6.58
CA LEU A 192 -16.48 4.76 7.59
C LEU A 192 -15.08 5.39 7.44
N PHE A 193 -14.06 4.59 7.19
CA PHE A 193 -12.72 5.09 6.89
C PHE A 193 -12.75 6.00 5.66
N TRP A 194 -13.20 5.50 4.51
CA TRP A 194 -13.17 6.24 3.26
C TRP A 194 -14.10 7.48 3.23
N LYS A 195 -15.11 7.54 4.11
CA LYS A 195 -15.91 8.75 4.33
C LYS A 195 -15.12 9.88 5.01
N ASN A 196 -14.18 9.53 5.87
CA ASN A 196 -13.45 10.46 6.74
C ASN A 196 -12.05 10.83 6.21
N TYR A 197 -11.56 10.15 5.18
CA TYR A 197 -10.27 10.44 4.55
C TYR A 197 -10.44 10.98 3.14
N VAL A 198 -9.44 11.72 2.67
CA VAL A 198 -9.30 12.18 1.29
C VAL A 198 -7.98 11.71 0.72
N PHE A 199 -7.95 11.40 -0.57
CA PHE A 199 -6.71 11.24 -1.30
C PHE A 199 -6.12 12.60 -1.64
N LEU A 200 -4.85 12.80 -1.29
CA LEU A 200 -4.03 13.89 -1.76
C LEU A 200 -3.47 13.51 -3.13
N PHE A 201 -3.74 14.33 -4.13
CA PHE A 201 -3.17 14.19 -5.45
C PHE A 201 -2.53 15.53 -5.84
N ASP A 202 -1.39 15.45 -6.53
CA ASP A 202 -0.69 16.62 -7.04
C ASP A 202 -0.70 16.52 -8.57
N GLU A 203 -1.59 17.29 -9.22
CA GLU A 203 -1.74 17.31 -10.69
C GLU A 203 -0.43 17.62 -11.42
N PHE A 204 0.54 18.23 -10.74
CA PHE A 204 1.84 18.59 -11.32
C PHE A 204 2.74 17.39 -11.67
N LYS A 205 2.36 16.14 -11.36
CA LYS A 205 3.08 14.93 -11.81
C LYS A 205 2.68 14.39 -13.18
N ASN A 206 1.64 14.93 -13.82
CA ASN A 206 1.18 14.48 -15.14
C ASN A 206 1.64 15.40 -16.29
N ARG A 207 2.62 16.26 -16.07
CA ARG A 207 3.20 17.14 -17.10
C ARG A 207 4.73 17.10 -17.03
N ASP A 208 5.30 16.03 -17.55
CA ASP A 208 6.63 16.03 -18.18
C ASP A 208 6.50 15.31 -19.52
#